data_AF-A0A5C7HAC5-F1
#
_entry.id   AF-A0A5C7HAC5-F1
#
_cell.length_a   1.000
_cell.length_b   1.000
_cell.length_c   1.000
_cell.angle_alpha   90.00
_cell.angle_beta   90.00
_cell.angle_gamma   90.00
#
_symmetry.space_group_name_H-M   'P 1'
#
loop_
_entity.id
_entity.type
_entity.pdbx_description
1 polymer ?
#
loop_
_entity_poly.entity_id
_entity_poly.type
_entity_poly.pdbx_seq_one_letter_code
_entity_poly.pdbx_strand_id
1 'polypeptide(L)'
;MSKSEYPKLSIQEIISVLAESQIAAITEKDLKNPSPDFISDLYTRLLIYLDILHEEDHGQLDFAALDQLENPDHHVGSVQTMTLHSRIKEVVTSIGCPMNFTLKDLIRPDAARTEYFVSAILNFCLHKKIYMLILSYKSLVFVYNLRDTKMNLLRPIAEDLTDLDEQRKEWETKISKLNAEIAEYNEARERELPLVQEADAKVKELRQTIQDLNKHQTSQAEFDLVQSVQQNADLRSKIVQSPDKLQRALEEKKLVREEAKIAERSAMQSFQNKNETLDVYRETLEKMLEYFAQMQSVYEQVNSAKSIEREYKALKAKVSDDGVLDKSFEAKLVERQAKGRFLFELFEQLDELRKQLERERNLKFEEASKECDNVKLDVESRRRDLEARQRKVEALVAEVDAITSKTMSIKEAGAAKLQESDNKAKEIVKQVRSYLFLSRSVYASVSLEFEISSVVSQTSAKISAIFKLSWGLLLRRKFLKRVTDTFCYRISL
;
A
#
# COMPACT_ATOMS: atom_id res chain seq x y z
N MET A 1 -7.55 40.87 3.95
CA MET A 1 -7.82 39.77 3.00
C MET A 1 -7.38 40.26 1.63
N SER A 2 -6.18 39.90 1.18
CA SER A 2 -5.80 40.09 -0.22
C SER A 2 -6.85 39.38 -1.08
N LYS A 3 -7.44 40.10 -2.05
CA LYS A 3 -8.25 39.49 -3.10
C LYS A 3 -7.31 38.57 -3.90
N SER A 4 -7.13 37.33 -3.46
CA SER A 4 -6.43 36.32 -4.23
C SER A 4 -7.22 36.12 -5.52
N GLU A 5 -6.69 36.68 -6.60
CA GLU A 5 -7.27 36.56 -7.93
C GLU A 5 -7.26 35.06 -8.30
N TYR A 6 -8.39 34.56 -8.82
CA TYR A 6 -8.49 33.16 -9.24
C TYR A 6 -7.41 32.88 -10.30
N PRO A 7 -6.71 31.73 -10.26
CA PRO A 7 -5.58 31.47 -11.15
C PRO A 7 -5.99 31.59 -12.62
N LYS A 8 -5.39 32.54 -13.35
CA LYS A 8 -5.57 32.75 -14.79
C LYS A 8 -4.28 32.39 -15.49
N LEU A 9 -4.39 31.63 -16.57
CA LEU A 9 -3.29 31.38 -17.50
C LEU A 9 -3.28 32.51 -18.53
N SER A 10 -2.10 32.97 -18.91
CA SER A 10 -1.95 33.86 -20.06
C SER A 10 -2.34 33.12 -21.35
N ILE A 11 -2.74 33.87 -22.38
CA ILE A 11 -3.10 33.29 -23.68
C ILE A 11 -2.01 32.36 -24.24
N GLN A 12 -0.73 32.71 -24.05
CA GLN A 12 0.39 31.88 -24.51
C GLN A 12 0.49 30.56 -23.73
N GLU A 13 0.27 30.59 -22.42
CA GLU A 13 0.23 29.37 -21.59
C GLU A 13 -0.95 28.48 -21.95
N ILE A 14 -2.13 29.06 -22.22
CA ILE A 14 -3.31 28.32 -22.70
C ILE A 14 -2.98 27.57 -24.00
N ILE A 15 -2.36 28.25 -24.97
CA ILE A 15 -1.97 27.65 -26.25
C ILE A 15 -0.97 26.51 -26.03
N SER A 16 0.08 26.74 -25.21
CA SER A 16 1.10 25.72 -24.91
C SER A 16 0.49 24.49 -24.26
N VAL A 17 -0.34 24.68 -23.23
CA VAL A 17 -0.95 23.58 -22.46
C VAL A 17 -1.90 22.76 -23.33
N LEU A 18 -2.71 23.41 -24.17
CA LEU A 18 -3.62 22.73 -25.10
C LEU A 18 -2.87 21.88 -26.13
N ALA A 19 -1.75 22.40 -26.65
CA ALA A 19 -0.91 21.68 -27.60
C ALA A 19 -0.15 20.52 -26.95
N GLU A 20 0.50 20.75 -25.80
CA GLU A 20 1.25 19.73 -25.04
C GLU A 20 0.35 18.59 -24.54
N SER A 21 -0.90 18.92 -24.21
CA SER A 21 -1.90 17.94 -23.77
C SER A 21 -2.63 17.29 -24.94
N GLN A 22 -2.29 17.64 -26.19
CA GLN A 22 -2.92 17.15 -27.43
C GLN A 22 -4.45 17.36 -27.46
N ILE A 23 -4.93 18.43 -26.81
CA ILE A 23 -6.36 18.75 -26.73
C ILE A 23 -6.80 19.49 -27.99
N ALA A 24 -6.09 20.56 -28.35
CA ALA A 24 -6.40 21.36 -29.54
C ALA A 24 -5.17 22.14 -30.02
N ALA A 25 -5.03 22.30 -31.34
CA ALA A 25 -4.05 23.19 -31.94
C ALA A 25 -4.72 24.51 -32.30
N ILE A 26 -4.50 25.55 -31.49
CA ILE A 26 -5.17 26.85 -31.61
C ILE A 26 -4.16 27.99 -31.72
N THR A 27 -4.59 29.12 -32.28
CA THR A 27 -3.76 30.34 -32.37
C THR A 27 -4.26 31.44 -31.44
N GLU A 28 -3.40 32.42 -31.16
CA GLU A 28 -3.76 33.58 -30.34
C GLU A 28 -4.95 34.38 -30.91
N LYS A 29 -5.11 34.36 -32.25
CA LYS A 29 -6.22 35.03 -32.93
C LYS A 29 -7.57 34.40 -32.61
N ASP A 30 -7.60 33.08 -32.43
CA ASP A 30 -8.84 32.32 -32.17
C ASP A 30 -9.39 32.63 -30.77
N LEU A 31 -8.49 32.87 -29.79
CA LEU A 31 -8.90 33.28 -28.44
C LEU A 31 -9.21 34.78 -28.32
N LYS A 32 -8.54 35.63 -29.11
CA LYS A 32 -8.83 37.07 -29.15
C LYS A 32 -10.15 37.40 -29.85
N ASN A 33 -10.56 36.58 -30.81
CA ASN A 33 -11.82 36.72 -31.56
C ASN A 33 -12.54 35.36 -31.64
N PRO A 34 -13.09 34.86 -30.54
CA PRO A 34 -13.69 33.54 -30.52
C PRO A 34 -14.96 33.50 -31.35
N SER A 35 -15.07 32.50 -32.24
CA SER A 35 -16.33 32.18 -32.91
C SER A 35 -17.14 31.16 -32.09
N PRO A 36 -18.48 31.16 -32.16
CA PRO A 36 -19.30 30.17 -31.47
C PRO A 36 -18.90 28.73 -31.80
N ASP A 37 -18.68 28.43 -33.08
CA ASP A 37 -18.28 27.09 -33.53
C ASP A 37 -16.93 26.64 -32.94
N PHE A 38 -15.96 27.57 -32.90
CA PHE A 38 -14.64 27.32 -32.31
C PHE A 38 -14.77 27.01 -30.81
N ILE A 39 -15.56 27.79 -30.08
CA ILE A 39 -15.74 27.62 -28.63
C ILE A 39 -16.47 26.34 -28.31
N SER A 40 -17.48 25.98 -29.11
CA SER A 40 -18.17 24.70 -28.99
C SER A 40 -17.21 23.52 -29.19
N ASP A 41 -16.38 23.54 -30.23
CA ASP A 41 -15.38 22.50 -30.48
C ASP A 41 -14.31 22.44 -29.36
N LEU A 42 -13.79 23.59 -28.92
CA LEU A 42 -12.78 23.66 -27.87
C LEU A 42 -13.29 23.10 -26.54
N TYR A 43 -14.48 23.50 -26.09
CA TYR A 43 -15.03 22.98 -24.84
C TYR A 43 -15.40 21.50 -24.94
N THR A 44 -15.88 21.06 -26.10
CA THR A 44 -16.13 19.64 -26.39
C THR A 44 -14.85 18.82 -26.18
N ARG A 45 -13.73 19.22 -26.79
CA ARG A 45 -12.43 18.55 -26.61
C ARG A 45 -11.93 18.58 -25.17
N LEU A 46 -12.14 19.69 -24.45
CA LEU A 46 -11.79 19.80 -23.04
C LEU A 46 -12.59 18.83 -22.16
N LEU A 47 -13.88 18.65 -22.45
CA LEU A 47 -14.73 17.70 -21.72
C LEU A 47 -14.35 16.24 -22.01
N ILE A 48 -13.97 15.91 -23.25
CA ILE A 48 -13.40 14.60 -23.61
C ILE A 48 -12.13 14.36 -22.80
N TYR A 49 -11.20 15.31 -22.81
CA TYR A 49 -9.94 15.21 -22.08
C TYR A 49 -10.13 14.99 -20.57
N LEU A 50 -11.23 15.49 -20.00
CA LEU A 50 -11.56 15.31 -18.59
C LEU A 50 -12.29 14.00 -18.28
N ASP A 51 -12.57 13.15 -19.27
CA ASP A 51 -13.44 11.97 -19.21
C ASP A 51 -14.87 12.29 -18.75
N ILE A 52 -15.39 13.45 -19.15
CA ILE A 52 -16.75 13.91 -18.80
C ILE A 52 -17.73 13.68 -19.96
N LEU A 53 -17.21 13.68 -21.18
CA LEU A 53 -17.89 13.25 -22.38
C LEU A 53 -17.07 12.13 -23.03
N HIS A 54 -17.71 11.04 -23.43
CA HIS A 54 -17.05 10.00 -24.22
C HIS A 54 -17.08 10.38 -25.70
N GLU A 55 -16.05 10.00 -26.47
CA GLU A 55 -15.99 10.24 -27.93
C GLU A 55 -17.24 9.72 -28.67
N GLU A 56 -17.87 8.67 -28.15
CA GLU A 56 -19.09 8.06 -28.69
C GLU A 56 -20.39 8.83 -28.34
N ASP A 57 -20.41 9.60 -27.24
CA ASP A 57 -21.54 10.44 -26.82
C ASP A 57 -21.61 11.75 -27.64
N HIS A 58 -20.56 12.08 -28.40
CA HIS A 58 -20.54 13.27 -29.25
C HIS A 58 -21.50 13.13 -30.42
N GLY A 59 -22.70 13.67 -30.24
CA GLY A 59 -23.79 13.63 -31.21
C GLY A 59 -24.83 12.55 -30.93
N GLN A 60 -24.63 11.71 -29.90
CA GLN A 60 -25.66 10.81 -29.41
C GLN A 60 -26.66 11.63 -28.58
N LEU A 61 -27.58 12.26 -29.30
CA LEU A 61 -28.72 12.92 -28.69
C LEU A 61 -29.53 11.86 -27.93
N ASP A 62 -29.97 12.19 -26.73
CA ASP A 62 -30.99 11.41 -26.05
C ASP A 62 -32.29 11.59 -26.87
N PHE A 63 -32.46 10.73 -27.88
CA PHE A 63 -33.60 10.78 -28.81
C PHE A 63 -34.92 10.76 -28.04
N ALA A 64 -34.95 10.12 -26.87
CA ALA A 64 -36.11 10.11 -25.97
C ALA A 64 -36.48 11.50 -25.41
N ALA A 65 -35.53 12.43 -25.29
CA ALA A 65 -35.77 13.80 -24.88
C ALA A 65 -36.17 14.70 -26.08
N LEU A 66 -35.67 14.41 -27.28
CA LEU A 66 -36.04 15.11 -28.51
C LEU A 66 -37.47 14.76 -28.97
N ASP A 67 -37.89 13.51 -28.81
CA ASP A 67 -39.23 13.04 -29.16
C ASP A 67 -40.35 13.71 -28.34
N GLN A 68 -40.00 14.38 -27.24
CA GLN A 68 -40.93 15.15 -26.41
C GLN A 68 -41.14 16.59 -26.90
N LEU A 69 -40.36 17.04 -27.89
CA LEU A 69 -40.45 18.39 -28.46
C LEU A 69 -41.27 18.37 -29.76
N GLU A 70 -42.04 19.43 -29.97
CA GLU A 70 -42.80 19.61 -31.20
C GLU A 70 -41.85 19.96 -32.36
N ASN A 71 -41.79 19.12 -33.40
CA ASN A 71 -40.81 19.16 -34.50
C ASN A 71 -39.35 18.90 -34.05
N PRO A 72 -39.02 17.67 -33.63
CA PRO A 72 -37.71 17.31 -33.09
C PRO A 72 -36.51 17.72 -33.96
N ASP A 73 -36.65 17.60 -35.29
CA ASP A 73 -35.59 17.90 -36.27
C ASP A 73 -35.14 19.37 -36.22
N HIS A 74 -36.04 20.30 -35.88
CA HIS A 74 -35.69 21.72 -35.76
C HIS A 74 -34.96 22.06 -34.45
N HIS A 75 -34.96 21.14 -33.48
CA HIS A 75 -34.39 21.37 -32.15
C HIS A 75 -33.04 20.68 -31.92
N VAL A 76 -32.59 19.84 -32.85
CA VAL A 76 -31.31 19.11 -32.80
C VAL A 76 -30.14 20.00 -32.36
N GLY A 77 -29.90 21.12 -33.04
CA GLY A 77 -28.81 22.04 -32.72
C GLY A 77 -28.99 22.78 -31.38
N SER A 78 -30.23 23.05 -30.99
CA SER A 78 -30.55 23.70 -29.70
C SER A 78 -30.29 22.75 -28.53
N VAL A 79 -30.67 21.47 -28.67
CA VAL A 79 -30.41 20.45 -27.66
C VAL A 79 -28.91 20.21 -27.52
N GLN A 80 -28.16 20.09 -28.62
CA GLN A 80 -26.69 19.97 -28.57
C GLN A 80 -26.04 21.13 -27.82
N THR A 81 -26.45 22.36 -28.14
CA THR A 81 -25.93 23.58 -27.50
C THR A 81 -26.26 23.62 -26.01
N MET A 82 -27.49 23.26 -25.63
CA MET A 82 -27.93 23.26 -24.23
C MET A 82 -27.27 22.16 -23.41
N THR A 83 -27.08 20.98 -23.99
CA THR A 83 -26.35 19.87 -23.37
C THR A 83 -24.90 20.28 -23.09
N LEU A 84 -24.21 20.84 -24.10
CA LEU A 84 -22.85 21.33 -23.93
C LEU A 84 -22.76 22.42 -22.85
N HIS A 85 -23.68 23.39 -22.87
CA HIS A 85 -23.76 24.42 -21.83
C HIS A 85 -23.97 23.83 -20.43
N SER A 86 -24.87 22.84 -20.27
CA SER A 86 -25.12 22.20 -18.97
C SER A 86 -23.86 21.52 -18.45
N ARG A 87 -23.18 20.76 -19.31
CA ARG A 87 -21.95 20.03 -18.95
C ARG A 87 -20.81 20.97 -18.55
N ILE A 88 -20.56 22.02 -19.34
CA ILE A 88 -19.53 23.02 -18.98
C ILE A 88 -19.89 23.71 -17.67
N LYS A 89 -21.16 24.08 -17.48
CA LYS A 89 -21.62 24.74 -16.25
C LYS A 89 -21.44 23.86 -15.02
N GLU A 90 -21.74 22.56 -15.13
CA GLU A 90 -21.46 21.57 -14.08
C GLU A 90 -19.98 21.56 -13.73
N VAL A 91 -19.09 21.42 -14.73
CA VAL A 91 -17.63 21.42 -14.52
C VAL A 91 -17.13 22.70 -13.87
N VAL A 92 -17.53 23.86 -14.40
CA VAL A 92 -17.12 25.19 -13.90
C VAL A 92 -17.59 25.40 -12.45
N THR A 93 -18.76 24.86 -12.10
CA THR A 93 -19.27 24.90 -10.72
C THR A 93 -18.49 23.94 -9.82
N SER A 94 -18.18 22.72 -10.28
CA SER A 94 -17.42 21.72 -9.53
C SER A 94 -15.98 22.15 -9.22
N ILE A 95 -15.34 22.91 -10.10
CA ILE A 95 -14.00 23.49 -9.87
C ILE A 95 -14.02 24.76 -8.99
N GLY A 96 -15.21 25.17 -8.51
CA GLY A 96 -15.36 26.35 -7.65
C GLY A 96 -15.01 27.67 -8.34
N CYS A 97 -15.24 27.77 -9.65
CA CYS A 97 -14.98 28.99 -10.40
C CYS A 97 -15.93 30.12 -9.91
N PRO A 98 -15.41 31.31 -9.54
CA PRO A 98 -16.23 32.38 -8.97
C PRO A 98 -17.09 33.11 -10.02
N MET A 99 -16.82 32.88 -11.30
CA MET A 99 -17.57 33.49 -12.41
C MET A 99 -18.61 32.51 -12.95
N ASN A 100 -19.85 32.98 -13.10
CA ASN A 100 -20.93 32.15 -13.61
C ASN A 100 -20.82 31.97 -15.12
N PHE A 101 -20.78 30.71 -15.56
CA PHE A 101 -20.93 30.32 -16.96
C PHE A 101 -22.39 30.46 -17.40
N THR A 102 -22.61 31.08 -18.55
CA THR A 102 -23.93 31.40 -19.10
C THR A 102 -24.01 30.96 -20.56
N LEU A 103 -25.21 30.80 -21.09
CA LEU A 103 -25.41 30.43 -22.49
C LEU A 103 -24.79 31.44 -23.48
N LYS A 104 -24.62 32.71 -23.08
CA LYS A 104 -23.93 33.73 -23.89
C LYS A 104 -22.47 33.37 -24.13
N ASP A 105 -21.82 32.69 -23.20
CA ASP A 105 -20.42 32.28 -23.33
C ASP A 105 -20.20 31.24 -24.43
N LEU A 106 -21.27 30.60 -24.88
CA LEU A 106 -21.25 29.63 -25.97
C LEU A 106 -21.76 30.26 -27.28
N ILE A 107 -22.90 30.94 -27.26
CA ILE A 107 -23.55 31.46 -28.48
C ILE A 107 -22.97 32.79 -28.95
N ARG A 108 -22.44 33.60 -28.03
CA ARG A 108 -21.81 34.91 -28.34
C ARG A 108 -20.58 35.10 -27.44
N PRO A 109 -19.52 34.31 -27.67
CA PRO A 109 -18.37 34.29 -26.78
C PRO A 109 -17.66 35.66 -26.75
N ASP A 110 -17.22 36.03 -25.56
CA ASP A 110 -16.40 37.23 -25.30
C ASP A 110 -14.97 36.79 -24.96
N ALA A 111 -13.98 37.42 -25.59
CA ALA A 111 -12.58 37.00 -25.50
C ALA A 111 -12.07 36.90 -24.06
N ALA A 112 -12.36 37.89 -23.21
CA ALA A 112 -11.88 37.91 -21.83
C ALA A 112 -12.56 36.83 -20.98
N ARG A 113 -13.85 36.58 -21.23
CA ARG A 113 -14.60 35.51 -20.53
C ARG A 113 -14.15 34.13 -20.99
N THR A 114 -13.92 33.94 -22.28
CA THR A 114 -13.38 32.70 -22.85
C THR A 114 -12.02 32.37 -22.24
N GLU A 115 -11.09 33.33 -22.23
CA GLU A 115 -9.76 33.15 -21.62
C GLU A 115 -9.86 32.74 -20.16
N TYR A 116 -10.78 33.35 -19.42
CA TYR A 116 -11.02 33.05 -18.01
C TYR A 116 -11.51 31.62 -17.78
N PHE A 117 -12.55 31.19 -18.50
CA PHE A 117 -13.13 29.86 -18.33
C PHE A 117 -12.19 28.76 -18.83
N VAL A 118 -11.53 28.98 -19.97
CA VAL A 118 -10.53 28.04 -20.49
C VAL A 118 -9.37 27.91 -19.51
N SER A 119 -8.88 29.01 -18.95
CA SER A 119 -7.87 28.98 -17.87
C SER A 119 -8.31 28.15 -16.67
N ALA A 120 -9.54 28.37 -16.18
CA ALA A 120 -10.06 27.66 -15.01
C ALA A 120 -10.12 26.15 -15.25
N ILE A 121 -10.64 25.74 -16.40
CA ILE A 121 -10.74 24.32 -16.78
C ILE A 121 -9.35 23.70 -16.98
N LEU A 122 -8.43 24.40 -17.67
CA LEU A 122 -7.07 23.91 -17.89
C LEU A 122 -6.26 23.78 -16.60
N ASN A 123 -6.40 24.72 -15.66
CA ASN A 123 -5.76 24.59 -14.35
C ASN A 123 -6.24 23.34 -13.60
N PHE A 124 -7.53 23.01 -13.70
CA PHE A 124 -8.05 21.76 -13.18
C PHE A 124 -7.49 20.53 -13.91
N CYS A 125 -7.39 20.56 -15.25
CA CYS A 125 -6.75 19.51 -16.05
C CYS A 125 -5.32 19.23 -15.59
N LEU A 126 -4.52 20.29 -15.44
CA LEU A 126 -3.14 20.20 -14.97
C LEU A 126 -3.04 19.63 -13.55
N HIS A 127 -3.89 20.10 -12.63
CA HIS A 127 -3.93 19.58 -11.27
C HIS A 127 -4.30 18.09 -11.24
N LYS A 128 -5.35 17.67 -11.97
CA LYS A 128 -5.77 16.26 -12.09
C LYS A 128 -4.62 15.40 -12.64
N LYS A 129 -3.92 15.86 -13.69
CA LYS A 129 -2.78 15.18 -14.31
C LYS A 129 -1.61 15.01 -13.33
N ILE A 130 -1.22 16.07 -12.62
CA ILE A 130 -0.13 16.02 -11.63
C ILE A 130 -0.50 15.08 -10.47
N TYR A 131 -1.73 15.17 -9.95
CA TYR A 131 -2.18 14.33 -8.85
C TYR A 131 -2.20 12.84 -9.24
N MET A 132 -2.67 12.51 -10.46
CA MET A 132 -2.60 11.16 -11.04
C MET A 132 -1.15 10.67 -11.16
N LEU A 133 -0.24 11.50 -11.65
CA LEU A 133 1.19 11.14 -11.78
C LEU A 133 1.81 10.83 -10.40
N ILE A 134 1.51 11.66 -9.39
CA ILE A 134 1.98 11.47 -8.01
C ILE A 134 1.42 10.17 -7.42
N LEU A 135 0.12 9.89 -7.60
CA LEU A 135 -0.49 8.65 -7.14
C LEU A 135 0.12 7.41 -7.83
N SER A 136 0.36 7.48 -9.15
CA SER A 136 1.01 6.43 -9.91
C SER A 136 2.43 6.17 -9.40
N TYR A 137 3.23 7.23 -9.22
CA TYR A 137 4.59 7.11 -8.68
C TYR A 137 4.60 6.54 -7.26
N LYS A 138 3.69 7.00 -6.39
CA LYS A 138 3.57 6.49 -5.02
C LYS A 138 3.15 5.01 -4.99
N SER A 139 2.25 4.60 -5.87
CA SER A 139 1.86 3.19 -6.03
C SER A 139 3.02 2.35 -6.54
N LEU A 140 3.75 2.83 -7.55
CA LEU A 140 4.95 2.16 -8.08
C LEU A 140 6.01 1.97 -6.98
N VAL A 141 6.36 3.03 -6.25
CA VAL A 141 7.32 2.97 -5.14
C VAL A 141 6.85 1.99 -4.04
N PHE A 142 5.56 1.95 -3.72
CA PHE A 142 5.02 0.97 -2.77
C PHE A 142 5.19 -0.47 -3.28
N VAL A 143 4.89 -0.72 -4.54
CA VAL A 143 5.04 -2.05 -5.16
C VAL A 143 6.52 -2.48 -5.19
N TYR A 144 7.44 -1.59 -5.54
CA TYR A 144 8.87 -1.88 -5.52
C TYR A 144 9.37 -2.22 -4.11
N ASN A 145 9.03 -1.42 -3.11
CA ASN A 145 9.42 -1.68 -1.72
C ASN A 145 8.82 -2.98 -1.19
N LEU A 146 7.55 -3.27 -1.51
CA LEU A 146 6.89 -4.52 -1.11
C LEU A 146 7.57 -5.73 -1.75
N ARG A 147 7.95 -5.63 -3.03
CA ARG A 147 8.68 -6.69 -3.74
C ARG A 147 10.04 -6.93 -3.09
N ASP A 148 10.79 -5.87 -2.83
CA ASP A 148 12.13 -5.99 -2.24
C ASP A 148 12.07 -6.60 -0.83
N THR A 149 11.10 -6.17 -0.02
CA THR A 149 10.85 -6.74 1.31
C THR A 149 10.52 -8.24 1.23
N LYS A 150 9.64 -8.64 0.31
CA LYS A 150 9.30 -10.05 0.10
C LYS A 150 10.49 -10.86 -0.40
N MET A 151 11.28 -10.33 -1.34
CA MET A 151 12.49 -11.00 -1.84
C MET A 151 13.52 -11.19 -0.72
N ASN A 152 13.71 -10.18 0.13
CA ASN A 152 14.63 -10.27 1.26
C ASN A 152 14.20 -11.32 2.31
N LEU A 153 12.89 -11.50 2.53
CA LEU A 153 12.34 -12.55 3.40
C LEU A 153 12.43 -13.95 2.78
N LEU A 154 12.28 -14.07 1.46
CA LEU A 154 12.31 -15.34 0.75
C LEU A 154 13.74 -15.85 0.47
N ARG A 155 14.72 -14.95 0.40
CA ARG A 155 16.13 -15.30 0.16
C ARG A 155 16.68 -16.40 1.09
N PRO A 156 16.58 -16.29 2.44
CA PRO A 156 17.11 -17.35 3.31
C PRO A 156 16.38 -18.69 3.11
N ILE A 157 15.08 -18.66 2.79
CA ILE A 157 14.31 -19.89 2.49
C ILE A 157 14.82 -20.51 1.18
N ALA A 158 15.10 -19.71 0.17
CA ALA A 158 15.65 -20.19 -1.10
C ALA A 158 17.07 -20.76 -0.94
N GLU A 159 17.89 -20.14 -0.10
CA GLU A 159 19.22 -20.63 0.27
C GLU A 159 19.11 -21.98 1.00
N ASP A 160 18.28 -22.07 2.04
CA ASP A 160 18.02 -23.32 2.78
C ASP A 160 17.52 -24.45 1.86
N LEU A 161 16.62 -24.14 0.91
CA LEU A 161 16.13 -25.11 -0.06
C LEU A 161 17.22 -25.61 -1.01
N THR A 162 18.16 -24.73 -1.37
CA THR A 162 19.30 -25.08 -2.22
C THR A 162 20.23 -26.04 -1.47
N ASP A 163 20.54 -25.72 -0.21
CA ASP A 163 21.39 -26.58 0.65
C ASP A 163 20.75 -27.96 0.88
N LEU A 164 19.44 -28.02 1.09
CA LEU A 164 18.71 -29.29 1.24
C LEU A 164 18.71 -30.12 -0.05
N ASP A 165 18.60 -29.49 -1.22
CA ASP A 165 18.67 -30.19 -2.50
C ASP A 165 20.08 -30.74 -2.78
N GLU A 166 21.12 -29.99 -2.41
CA GLU A 166 22.51 -30.44 -2.48
C GLU A 166 22.73 -31.67 -1.58
N GLN A 167 22.28 -31.62 -0.32
CA GLN A 167 22.34 -32.75 0.61
C GLN A 167 21.56 -33.96 0.09
N ARG A 168 20.37 -33.74 -0.49
CA ARG A 168 19.58 -34.81 -1.10
C ARG A 168 20.35 -35.52 -2.21
N LYS A 169 20.99 -34.76 -3.12
CA LYS A 169 21.81 -35.33 -4.21
C LYS A 169 23.00 -36.12 -3.69
N GLU A 170 23.66 -35.66 -2.63
CA GLU A 170 24.74 -36.41 -1.99
C GLU A 170 24.26 -37.75 -1.42
N TRP A 171 23.12 -37.75 -0.73
CA TRP A 171 22.54 -38.98 -0.19
C TRP A 171 22.09 -39.94 -1.29
N GLU A 172 21.48 -39.46 -2.37
CA GLU A 172 21.14 -40.28 -3.54
C GLU A 172 22.37 -40.93 -4.17
N THR A 173 23.49 -40.19 -4.24
CA THR A 173 24.76 -40.71 -4.73
C THR A 173 25.31 -41.80 -3.81
N LYS A 174 25.25 -41.61 -2.48
CA LYS A 174 25.66 -42.62 -1.49
C LYS A 174 24.81 -43.87 -1.54
N ILE A 175 23.49 -43.72 -1.64
CA ILE A 175 22.53 -44.83 -1.79
C ILE A 175 22.84 -45.62 -3.07
N SER A 176 23.09 -44.93 -4.17
CA SER A 176 23.43 -45.58 -5.45
C SER A 176 24.71 -46.41 -5.35
N LYS A 177 25.74 -45.89 -4.65
CA LYS A 177 26.99 -46.63 -4.39
C LYS A 177 26.75 -47.88 -3.54
N LEU A 178 26.03 -47.76 -2.43
CA LEU A 178 25.71 -48.89 -1.56
C LEU A 178 24.88 -49.95 -2.29
N ASN A 179 23.93 -49.55 -3.12
CA ASN A 179 23.14 -50.48 -3.92
C ASN A 179 24.00 -51.24 -4.94
N ALA A 180 24.99 -50.58 -5.55
CA ALA A 180 25.96 -51.25 -6.43
C ALA A 180 26.81 -52.26 -5.65
N GLU A 181 27.31 -51.90 -4.47
CA GLU A 181 28.08 -52.80 -3.60
C GLU A 181 27.24 -54.02 -3.15
N ILE A 182 25.97 -53.81 -2.77
CA ILE A 182 25.04 -54.90 -2.45
C ILE A 182 24.83 -55.82 -3.65
N ALA A 183 24.72 -55.27 -4.87
CA ALA A 183 24.59 -56.07 -6.08
C ALA A 183 25.83 -56.93 -6.33
N GLU A 184 27.04 -56.36 -6.20
CA GLU A 184 28.30 -57.10 -6.32
C GLU A 184 28.41 -58.23 -5.29
N TYR A 185 28.04 -57.97 -4.02
CA TYR A 185 28.02 -58.99 -2.98
C TYR A 185 27.02 -60.11 -3.29
N ASN A 186 25.82 -59.78 -3.78
CA ASN A 186 24.84 -60.78 -4.16
C ASN A 186 25.33 -61.64 -5.34
N GLU A 187 25.95 -61.04 -6.36
CA GLU A 187 26.57 -61.77 -7.47
C GLU A 187 27.72 -62.68 -7.02
N ALA A 188 28.56 -62.22 -6.09
CA ALA A 188 29.60 -63.06 -5.49
C ALA A 188 28.99 -64.25 -4.74
N ARG A 189 27.95 -64.01 -3.93
CA ARG A 189 27.25 -65.06 -3.19
C ARG A 189 26.63 -66.11 -4.11
N GLU A 190 25.98 -65.70 -5.20
CA GLU A 190 25.41 -66.61 -6.19
C GLU A 190 26.50 -67.43 -6.92
N ARG A 191 27.68 -66.85 -7.16
CA ARG A 191 28.84 -67.59 -7.72
C ARG A 191 29.43 -68.60 -6.75
N GLU A 192 29.46 -68.30 -5.45
CA GLU A 192 30.02 -69.19 -4.43
C GLU A 192 29.06 -70.32 -4.02
N LEU A 193 27.74 -70.11 -4.14
CA LEU A 193 26.71 -71.09 -3.79
C LEU A 193 26.94 -72.51 -4.38
N PRO A 194 27.22 -72.70 -5.68
CA PRO A 194 27.47 -74.04 -6.22
C PRO A 194 28.75 -74.68 -5.67
N LEU A 195 29.78 -73.90 -5.37
CA LEU A 195 31.03 -74.41 -4.79
C LEU A 195 30.81 -74.92 -3.37
N VAL A 196 30.00 -74.20 -2.58
CA VAL A 196 29.60 -74.63 -1.24
C VAL A 196 28.78 -75.92 -1.30
N GLN A 197 27.83 -76.02 -2.24
CA GLN A 197 27.03 -77.24 -2.44
C GLN A 197 27.90 -78.44 -2.85
N GLU A 198 28.89 -78.24 -3.73
CA GLU A 198 29.84 -79.28 -4.13
C GLU A 198 30.70 -79.72 -2.95
N ALA A 199 31.22 -78.78 -2.15
CA ALA A 199 32.00 -79.07 -0.95
C ALA A 199 31.18 -79.89 0.07
N ASP A 200 29.92 -79.50 0.32
CA ASP A 200 29.02 -80.23 1.21
C ASP A 200 28.73 -81.65 0.71
N ALA A 201 28.55 -81.83 -0.61
CA ALA A 201 28.38 -83.15 -1.22
C ALA A 201 29.61 -84.04 -1.00
N LYS A 202 30.82 -83.52 -1.25
CA LYS A 202 32.09 -84.23 -1.01
C LYS A 202 32.28 -84.58 0.47
N VAL A 203 31.93 -83.67 1.37
CA VAL A 203 32.00 -83.92 2.82
C VAL A 203 31.05 -85.06 3.23
N LYS A 204 29.83 -85.11 2.68
CA LYS A 204 28.90 -86.22 2.93
C LYS A 204 29.44 -87.55 2.38
N GLU A 205 29.98 -87.55 1.17
CA GLU A 205 30.58 -88.74 0.57
C GLU A 205 31.74 -89.27 1.41
N LEU A 206 32.69 -88.40 1.82
CA LEU A 206 33.79 -88.78 2.68
C LEU A 206 33.33 -89.35 4.03
N ARG A 207 32.30 -88.75 4.64
CA ARG A 207 31.72 -89.26 5.89
C ARG A 207 31.14 -90.67 5.72
N GLN A 208 30.46 -90.94 4.60
CA GLN A 208 29.93 -92.26 4.30
C GLN A 208 31.05 -93.28 4.11
N THR A 209 32.08 -92.94 3.34
CA THR A 209 33.25 -93.81 3.11
C THR A 209 33.97 -94.16 4.41
N ILE A 210 34.16 -93.19 5.31
CA ILE A 210 34.74 -93.43 6.65
C ILE A 210 33.87 -94.40 7.44
N GLN A 211 32.54 -94.22 7.41
CA GLN A 211 31.61 -95.09 8.12
C GLN A 211 31.66 -96.54 7.60
N ASP A 212 31.70 -96.71 6.28
CA ASP A 212 31.75 -98.03 5.63
C ASP A 212 33.09 -98.74 5.92
N LEU A 213 34.21 -98.00 5.84
CA LEU A 213 35.55 -98.52 6.18
C LEU A 213 35.64 -98.94 7.64
N ASN A 214 35.15 -98.12 8.57
CA ASN A 214 35.13 -98.47 10.00
C ASN A 214 34.36 -99.77 10.23
N LYS A 215 33.16 -99.90 9.63
CA LYS A 215 32.33 -101.10 9.78
C LYS A 215 33.04 -102.36 9.26
N HIS A 216 33.69 -102.27 8.10
CA HIS A 216 34.47 -103.39 7.54
C HIS A 216 35.65 -103.77 8.44
N GLN A 217 36.41 -102.79 8.94
CA GLN A 217 37.57 -103.05 9.81
C GLN A 217 37.15 -103.69 11.14
N THR A 218 36.05 -103.24 11.74
CA THR A 218 35.52 -103.82 12.98
C THR A 218 35.10 -105.28 12.76
N SER A 219 34.34 -105.57 11.70
CA SER A 219 33.91 -106.94 11.40
C SER A 219 35.07 -107.89 11.08
N GLN A 220 36.12 -107.40 10.40
CA GLN A 220 37.32 -108.20 10.14
C GLN A 220 38.06 -108.56 11.44
N ALA A 221 38.25 -107.58 12.33
CA ALA A 221 38.93 -107.80 13.61
C ALA A 221 38.16 -108.77 14.52
N GLU A 222 36.82 -108.71 14.52
CA GLU A 222 35.97 -109.66 15.25
C GLU A 222 36.12 -111.09 14.72
N PHE A 223 36.18 -111.27 13.40
CA PHE A 223 36.37 -112.58 12.79
C PHE A 223 37.70 -113.23 13.17
N ASP A 224 38.80 -112.47 13.08
CA ASP A 224 40.15 -112.94 13.41
C ASP A 224 40.27 -113.34 14.90
N LEU A 225 39.59 -112.61 15.79
CA LEU A 225 39.55 -112.92 17.22
C LEU A 225 38.85 -114.26 17.50
N VAL A 226 37.70 -114.51 16.87
CA VAL A 226 36.95 -115.76 17.03
C VAL A 226 37.75 -116.96 16.55
N GLN A 227 38.48 -116.83 15.44
CA GLN A 227 39.33 -117.89 14.92
C GLN A 227 40.44 -118.28 15.91
N SER A 228 41.08 -117.30 16.52
CA SER A 228 42.15 -117.52 17.51
C SER A 228 41.66 -118.19 18.80
N VAL A 229 40.43 -117.87 19.23
CA VAL A 229 39.77 -118.52 20.39
C VAL A 229 39.47 -119.99 20.11
N GLN A 230 39.00 -120.33 18.90
CA GLN A 230 38.68 -121.71 18.53
C GLN A 230 39.91 -122.62 18.49
N GLN A 231 41.03 -122.13 17.95
CA GLN A 231 42.30 -122.89 17.91
C GLN A 231 42.84 -123.20 19.32
N ASN A 232 42.63 -122.29 20.27
CA ASN A 232 42.99 -122.51 21.67
C ASN A 232 42.17 -123.61 22.36
N ALA A 233 40.90 -123.79 21.96
CA ALA A 233 40.04 -124.84 22.49
C ALA A 233 40.45 -126.24 21.98
N ASP A 234 40.86 -126.35 20.70
CA ASP A 234 41.27 -127.62 20.10
C ASP A 234 42.56 -128.20 20.71
N LEU A 235 43.51 -127.35 21.08
CA LEU A 235 44.76 -127.75 21.74
C LEU A 235 44.52 -128.30 23.15
N ARG A 236 43.48 -127.83 23.84
CA ARG A 236 43.10 -128.30 25.19
C ARG A 236 42.45 -129.68 25.19
N SER A 237 42.00 -130.20 24.04
CA SER A 237 41.25 -131.46 23.93
C SER A 237 42.12 -132.74 23.85
N LYS A 238 43.46 -132.63 23.77
CA LYS A 238 44.38 -133.74 23.44
C LYS A 238 45.16 -134.36 24.61
N ILE A 239 44.75 -134.13 25.87
CA ILE A 239 45.54 -134.50 27.06
C ILE A 239 44.86 -135.60 27.91
N VAL A 240 45.44 -136.83 27.87
CA VAL A 240 45.68 -137.83 28.95
C VAL A 240 45.04 -139.25 28.93
N GLN A 241 45.93 -140.24 28.70
CA GLN A 241 46.31 -141.51 29.39
C GLN A 241 45.45 -142.81 29.47
N SER A 242 46.18 -143.95 29.42
CA SER A 242 45.76 -145.36 29.57
C SER A 242 46.68 -146.10 30.61
N PRO A 243 46.21 -147.18 31.29
CA PRO A 243 46.33 -147.35 32.74
C PRO A 243 47.13 -148.57 33.27
N ASP A 244 48.29 -148.93 32.71
CA ASP A 244 49.24 -149.89 33.35
C ASP A 244 50.41 -149.22 34.07
N LYS A 245 50.49 -147.90 33.99
CA LYS A 245 51.38 -147.10 34.84
C LYS A 245 50.83 -146.91 36.26
N LEU A 246 49.62 -147.38 36.60
CA LEU A 246 48.88 -146.98 37.81
C LEU A 246 49.46 -147.45 39.16
N GLN A 247 50.41 -148.39 39.18
CA GLN A 247 51.00 -148.86 40.44
C GLN A 247 52.37 -148.24 40.74
N ARG A 248 53.12 -147.84 39.69
CA ARG A 248 54.22 -146.87 39.82
C ARG A 248 53.66 -145.45 39.97
N ALA A 249 52.62 -145.11 39.22
CA ALA A 249 51.78 -143.92 39.33
C ALA A 249 50.79 -143.96 40.49
N LEU A 250 51.10 -144.63 41.60
CA LEU A 250 50.47 -144.34 42.89
C LEU A 250 51.49 -143.66 43.82
N GLU A 251 52.75 -144.12 43.80
CA GLU A 251 53.91 -143.47 44.42
C GLU A 251 54.36 -142.25 43.61
N GLU A 252 54.50 -142.39 42.29
CA GLU A 252 54.56 -141.25 41.36
C GLU A 252 53.26 -140.45 41.42
N LYS A 253 52.05 -140.99 41.66
CA LYS A 253 50.88 -140.10 41.89
C LYS A 253 50.84 -139.49 43.28
N LYS A 254 51.62 -139.91 44.26
CA LYS A 254 51.79 -139.15 45.50
C LYS A 254 52.75 -137.99 45.28
N LEU A 255 53.87 -138.23 44.61
CA LEU A 255 54.81 -137.18 44.18
C LEU A 255 54.16 -136.23 43.16
N VAL A 256 53.48 -136.75 42.14
CA VAL A 256 52.70 -136.01 41.14
C VAL A 256 51.43 -135.43 41.74
N ARG A 257 50.85 -135.95 42.85
CA ARG A 257 49.77 -135.26 43.59
C ARG A 257 50.33 -134.11 44.40
N GLU A 258 51.53 -134.21 44.93
CA GLU A 258 52.16 -133.13 45.67
C GLU A 258 52.75 -132.08 44.71
N GLU A 259 53.33 -132.48 43.58
CA GLU A 259 53.63 -131.61 42.43
C GLU A 259 52.37 -131.06 41.79
N ALA A 260 51.27 -131.82 41.68
CA ALA A 260 50.00 -131.30 41.18
C ALA A 260 49.34 -130.37 42.18
N LYS A 261 49.50 -130.57 43.50
CA LYS A 261 49.08 -129.58 44.50
C LYS A 261 49.98 -128.34 44.49
N ILE A 262 51.27 -128.49 44.21
CA ILE A 262 52.19 -127.36 44.03
C ILE A 262 51.86 -126.63 42.72
N ALA A 263 51.54 -127.35 41.64
CA ALA A 263 51.15 -126.82 40.35
C ALA A 263 49.72 -126.25 40.38
N GLU A 264 48.81 -126.82 41.17
CA GLU A 264 47.48 -126.29 41.46
C GLU A 264 47.60 -125.04 42.31
N ARG A 265 48.45 -125.03 43.34
CA ARG A 265 48.78 -123.78 44.07
C ARG A 265 49.42 -122.76 43.14
N SER A 266 50.30 -123.17 42.23
CA SER A 266 50.93 -122.27 41.24
C SER A 266 49.93 -121.78 40.18
N ALA A 267 49.00 -122.61 39.75
CA ALA A 267 47.93 -122.27 38.80
C ALA A 267 46.85 -121.42 39.46
N MET A 268 46.53 -121.67 40.74
CA MET A 268 45.65 -120.85 41.56
C MET A 268 46.30 -119.50 41.82
N GLN A 269 47.60 -119.46 42.14
CA GLN A 269 48.37 -118.22 42.24
C GLN A 269 48.40 -117.50 40.89
N SER A 270 48.59 -118.20 39.77
CA SER A 270 48.56 -117.61 38.43
C SER A 270 47.17 -117.08 38.06
N PHE A 271 46.11 -117.79 38.44
CA PHE A 271 44.73 -117.38 38.24
C PHE A 271 44.41 -116.15 39.10
N GLN A 272 44.81 -116.15 40.37
CA GLN A 272 44.70 -115.01 41.26
C GLN A 272 45.47 -113.80 40.70
N ASN A 273 46.73 -113.96 40.26
CA ASN A 273 47.50 -112.90 39.63
C ASN A 273 46.81 -112.36 38.35
N LYS A 274 46.21 -113.24 37.53
CA LYS A 274 45.44 -112.82 36.34
C LYS A 274 44.15 -112.11 36.71
N ASN A 275 43.48 -112.52 37.78
CA ASN A 275 42.26 -111.88 38.27
C ASN A 275 42.58 -110.50 38.86
N GLU A 276 43.66 -110.39 39.64
CA GLU A 276 44.22 -109.11 40.09
C GLU A 276 44.55 -108.21 38.91
N THR A 277 45.17 -108.76 37.86
CA THR A 277 45.45 -108.00 36.62
C THR A 277 44.17 -107.54 35.92
N LEU A 278 43.14 -108.39 35.86
CA LEU A 278 41.83 -108.06 35.28
C LEU A 278 41.10 -106.98 36.07
N ASP A 279 41.16 -107.03 37.40
CA ASP A 279 40.56 -106.01 38.26
C ASP A 279 41.26 -104.66 38.09
N VAL A 280 42.60 -104.65 37.92
CA VAL A 280 43.33 -103.44 37.51
C VAL A 280 42.89 -102.93 36.13
N TYR A 281 42.67 -103.83 35.16
CA TYR A 281 42.15 -103.43 33.84
C TYR A 281 40.72 -102.86 33.90
N ARG A 282 39.87 -103.41 34.78
CA ARG A 282 38.52 -102.89 35.02
C ARG A 282 38.56 -101.50 35.63
N GLU A 283 39.38 -101.32 36.67
CA GLU A 283 39.54 -100.03 37.34
C GLU A 283 40.12 -98.97 36.39
N THR A 284 41.04 -99.35 35.49
CA THR A 284 41.56 -98.44 34.47
C THR A 284 40.53 -98.12 33.38
N LEU A 285 39.67 -99.08 32.98
CA LEU A 285 38.57 -98.82 32.05
C LEU A 285 37.53 -97.86 32.65
N GLU A 286 37.16 -98.05 33.91
CA GLU A 286 36.24 -97.15 34.63
C GLU A 286 36.80 -95.72 34.67
N LYS A 287 38.08 -95.55 35.00
CA LYS A 287 38.76 -94.24 34.94
C LYS A 287 38.77 -93.66 33.52
N MET A 288 38.95 -94.49 32.50
CA MET A 288 38.95 -94.06 31.10
C MET A 288 37.56 -93.54 30.66
N LEU A 289 36.49 -94.18 31.12
CA LEU A 289 35.11 -93.72 30.89
C LEU A 289 34.82 -92.41 31.64
N GLU A 290 35.28 -92.26 32.88
CA GLU A 290 35.19 -90.99 33.60
C GLU A 290 35.94 -89.87 32.86
N TYR A 291 37.15 -90.11 32.38
CA TYR A 291 37.89 -89.13 31.58
C TYR A 291 37.19 -88.79 30.27
N PHE A 292 36.55 -89.75 29.62
CA PHE A 292 35.77 -89.49 28.41
C PHE A 292 34.55 -88.60 28.68
N ALA A 293 33.82 -88.84 29.78
CA ALA A 293 32.70 -88.00 30.20
C ALA A 293 33.16 -86.57 30.54
N GLN A 294 34.31 -86.44 31.24
CA GLN A 294 34.93 -85.13 31.48
C GLN A 294 35.30 -84.43 30.18
N MET A 295 35.85 -85.16 29.20
CA MET A 295 36.22 -84.61 27.90
C MET A 295 35.01 -84.13 27.09
N GLN A 296 33.88 -84.83 27.14
CA GLN A 296 32.62 -84.39 26.52
C GLN A 296 32.09 -83.11 27.18
N SER A 297 32.10 -83.05 28.52
CA SER A 297 31.70 -81.84 29.26
C SER A 297 32.57 -80.63 28.90
N VAL A 298 33.89 -80.82 28.81
CA VAL A 298 34.82 -79.77 28.37
C VAL A 298 34.53 -79.34 26.93
N TYR A 299 34.21 -80.27 26.03
CA TYR A 299 33.86 -79.95 24.64
C TYR A 299 32.59 -79.09 24.54
N GLU A 300 31.55 -79.40 25.32
CA GLU A 300 30.32 -78.60 25.38
C GLU A 300 30.57 -77.20 25.95
N GLN A 301 31.36 -77.09 27.02
CA GLN A 301 31.76 -75.81 27.59
C GLN A 301 32.54 -74.95 26.59
N VAL A 302 33.45 -75.54 25.81
CA VAL A 302 34.19 -74.84 24.76
C VAL A 302 33.26 -74.33 23.66
N ASN A 303 32.25 -75.10 23.26
CA ASN A 303 31.27 -74.66 22.27
C ASN A 303 30.39 -73.52 22.77
N SER A 304 29.96 -73.58 24.04
CA SER A 304 29.24 -72.48 24.70
C SER A 304 30.09 -71.21 24.76
N ALA A 305 31.35 -71.32 25.20
CA ALA A 305 32.29 -70.21 25.26
C ALA A 305 32.52 -69.56 23.88
N LYS A 306 32.63 -70.35 22.81
CA LYS A 306 32.71 -69.84 21.43
C LYS A 306 31.45 -69.07 21.01
N SER A 307 30.26 -69.50 21.44
CA SER A 307 29.02 -68.77 21.15
C SER A 307 29.02 -67.40 21.85
N ILE A 308 29.35 -67.40 23.15
CA ILE A 308 29.45 -66.17 23.96
C ILE A 308 30.51 -65.21 23.37
N GLU A 309 31.64 -65.73 22.88
CA GLU A 309 32.68 -64.91 22.25
C GLU A 309 32.16 -64.21 20.97
N ARG A 310 31.36 -64.89 20.14
CA ARG A 310 30.76 -64.29 18.95
C ARG A 310 29.75 -63.20 19.34
N GLU A 311 28.89 -63.47 20.32
CA GLU A 311 27.93 -62.49 20.83
C GLU A 311 28.63 -61.26 21.41
N TYR A 312 29.71 -61.46 22.18
CA TYR A 312 30.54 -60.38 22.70
C TYR A 312 31.16 -59.53 21.58
N LYS A 313 31.71 -60.15 20.53
CA LYS A 313 32.27 -59.42 19.38
C LYS A 313 31.18 -58.61 18.65
N ALA A 314 29.99 -59.19 18.47
CA ALA A 314 28.86 -58.50 17.86
C ALA A 314 28.38 -57.30 18.72
N LEU A 315 28.29 -57.49 20.04
CA LEU A 315 27.91 -56.41 20.97
C LEU A 315 28.95 -55.29 20.99
N LYS A 316 30.24 -55.65 20.98
CA LYS A 316 31.36 -54.70 20.96
C LYS A 316 31.35 -53.85 19.68
N ALA A 317 31.03 -54.44 18.54
CA ALA A 317 30.86 -53.70 17.28
C ALA A 317 29.70 -52.69 17.38
N LYS A 318 28.53 -53.11 17.88
CA LYS A 318 27.38 -52.22 18.07
C LYS A 318 27.68 -51.03 19.00
N VAL A 319 28.34 -51.29 20.14
CA VAL A 319 28.75 -50.23 21.07
C VAL A 319 29.72 -49.24 20.42
N SER A 320 30.60 -49.72 19.53
CA SER A 320 31.49 -48.84 18.77
C SER A 320 30.71 -47.95 17.80
N ASP A 321 29.73 -48.50 17.07
CA ASP A 321 28.89 -47.76 16.13
C ASP A 321 28.01 -46.73 16.86
N ASP A 322 27.40 -47.11 17.98
CA ASP A 322 26.63 -46.19 18.83
C ASP A 322 27.51 -45.03 19.33
N GLY A 323 28.76 -45.31 19.71
CA GLY A 323 29.71 -44.26 20.11
C GLY A 323 30.07 -43.28 18.99
N VAL A 324 29.97 -43.68 17.71
CA VAL A 324 30.13 -42.77 16.56
C VAL A 324 28.89 -41.90 16.38
N LEU A 325 27.69 -42.49 16.54
CA LEU A 325 26.43 -41.76 16.49
C LEU A 325 26.33 -40.70 17.60
N ASP A 326 26.75 -41.04 18.82
CA ASP A 326 26.73 -40.13 19.98
C ASP A 326 27.62 -38.90 19.72
N LYS A 327 28.84 -39.11 19.22
CA LYS A 327 29.74 -38.00 18.81
C LYS A 327 29.15 -37.14 17.69
N SER A 328 28.44 -37.76 16.74
CA SER A 328 27.74 -37.03 15.67
C SER A 328 26.59 -36.19 16.23
N PHE A 329 25.83 -36.70 17.21
CA PHE A 329 24.78 -35.93 17.87
C PHE A 329 25.34 -34.79 18.73
N GLU A 330 26.44 -35.02 19.45
CA GLU A 330 27.16 -33.99 20.21
C GLU A 330 27.61 -32.84 19.29
N ALA A 331 28.18 -33.17 18.12
CA ALA A 331 28.59 -32.17 17.14
C ALA A 331 27.41 -31.33 16.62
N LYS A 332 26.27 -31.97 16.32
CA LYS A 332 25.05 -31.26 15.90
C LYS A 332 24.48 -30.38 17.01
N LEU A 333 24.55 -30.82 18.27
CA LEU A 333 24.12 -30.03 19.42
C LEU A 333 24.96 -28.75 19.55
N VAL A 334 26.29 -28.87 19.44
CA VAL A 334 27.21 -27.74 19.49
C VAL A 334 26.95 -26.76 18.35
N GLU A 335 26.74 -27.25 17.12
CA GLU A 335 26.40 -26.41 15.97
C GLU A 335 25.08 -25.64 16.19
N ARG A 336 24.05 -26.32 16.70
CA ARG A 336 22.75 -25.69 17.01
C ARG A 336 22.87 -24.65 18.12
N GLN A 337 23.67 -24.91 19.15
CA GLN A 337 23.94 -23.92 20.22
C GLN A 337 24.71 -22.71 19.69
N ALA A 338 25.65 -22.89 18.76
CA ALA A 338 26.36 -21.79 18.12
C ALA A 338 25.40 -20.91 17.29
N LYS A 339 24.52 -21.53 16.49
CA LYS A 339 23.46 -20.83 15.75
C LYS A 339 22.49 -20.09 16.69
N GLY A 340 22.12 -20.71 17.81
CA GLY A 340 21.27 -20.07 18.83
C GLY A 340 21.92 -18.83 19.44
N ARG A 341 23.22 -18.86 19.74
CA ARG A 341 23.96 -17.69 20.23
C ARG A 341 24.04 -16.58 19.20
N PHE A 342 24.32 -16.91 17.93
CA PHE A 342 24.34 -15.93 16.85
C PHE A 342 22.98 -15.25 16.67
N LEU A 343 21.88 -16.01 16.70
CA LEU A 343 20.53 -15.46 16.62
C LEU A 343 20.19 -14.55 17.81
N PHE A 344 20.65 -14.88 19.01
CA PHE A 344 20.46 -14.04 20.19
C PHE A 344 21.18 -12.70 20.05
N GLU A 345 22.42 -12.72 19.57
CA GLU A 345 23.24 -11.51 19.37
C GLU A 345 22.66 -10.60 18.27
N LEU A 346 22.15 -11.20 17.19
CA LEU A 346 21.43 -10.48 16.13
C LEU A 346 20.13 -9.84 16.66
N PHE A 347 19.41 -10.55 17.55
CA PHE A 347 18.18 -10.05 18.15
C PHE A 347 18.44 -8.84 19.05
N GLU A 348 19.51 -8.86 19.85
CA GLU A 348 19.90 -7.70 20.66
C GLU A 348 20.27 -6.48 19.80
N GLN A 349 21.00 -6.69 18.70
CA GLN A 349 21.32 -5.61 17.75
C GLN A 349 20.07 -5.00 17.13
N LEU A 350 19.10 -5.84 16.74
CA LEU A 350 17.82 -5.38 16.19
C LEU A 350 16.97 -4.63 17.23
N ASP A 351 16.96 -5.07 18.49
CA ASP A 351 16.21 -4.38 19.55
C ASP A 351 16.84 -3.01 19.87
N GLU A 352 18.16 -2.88 19.86
CA GLU A 352 18.81 -1.57 20.06
C GLU A 352 18.56 -0.63 18.87
N LEU A 353 18.62 -1.13 17.63
CA LEU A 353 18.28 -0.34 16.44
C LEU A 353 16.82 0.14 16.49
N ARG A 354 15.90 -0.74 16.90
CA ARG A 354 14.49 -0.40 17.10
C ARG A 354 14.34 0.72 18.14
N LYS A 355 15.02 0.62 19.28
CA LYS A 355 15.01 1.65 20.33
C LYS A 355 15.55 2.98 19.81
N GLN A 356 16.61 2.98 19.00
CA GLN A 356 17.15 4.20 18.40
C GLN A 356 16.14 4.88 17.46
N LEU A 357 15.52 4.11 16.56
CA LEU A 357 14.49 4.64 15.65
C LEU A 357 13.28 5.21 16.42
N GLU A 358 12.89 4.56 17.51
CA GLU A 358 11.81 5.05 18.36
C GLU A 358 12.16 6.37 19.05
N ARG A 359 13.40 6.54 19.52
CA ARG A 359 13.92 7.82 20.06
C ARG A 359 13.92 8.91 18.98
N GLU A 360 14.41 8.62 17.77
CA GLU A 360 14.43 9.59 16.67
C GLU A 360 13.02 10.03 16.24
N ARG A 361 12.08 9.07 16.15
CA ARG A 361 10.67 9.37 15.86
C ARG A 361 10.10 10.33 16.90
N ASN A 362 10.31 10.04 18.18
CA ASN A 362 9.78 10.88 19.26
C ASN A 362 10.40 12.28 19.24
N LEU A 363 11.71 12.39 19.00
CA LEU A 363 12.39 13.67 18.86
C LEU A 363 11.81 14.51 17.71
N LYS A 364 11.68 13.91 16.52
CA LYS A 364 11.09 14.59 15.34
C LYS A 364 9.65 15.01 15.57
N PHE A 365 8.85 14.18 16.25
CA PHE A 365 7.48 14.51 16.60
C PHE A 365 7.43 15.72 17.54
N GLU A 366 8.32 15.77 18.53
CA GLU A 366 8.36 16.88 19.48
C GLU A 366 8.88 18.17 18.84
N GLU A 367 9.87 18.09 17.94
CA GLU A 367 10.32 19.22 17.13
C GLU A 367 9.20 19.78 16.24
N ALA A 368 8.49 18.90 15.51
CA ALA A 368 7.37 19.30 14.67
C ALA A 368 6.20 19.89 15.49
N SER A 369 5.95 19.36 16.69
CA SER A 369 4.94 19.91 17.60
C SER A 369 5.32 21.33 18.03
N LYS A 370 6.58 21.56 18.44
CA LYS A 370 7.08 22.88 18.83
C LYS A 370 7.02 23.88 17.67
N GLU A 371 7.37 23.45 16.45
CA GLU A 371 7.26 24.29 15.26
C GLU A 371 5.80 24.67 14.96
N CYS A 372 4.88 23.70 15.04
CA CYS A 372 3.46 23.94 14.85
C CYS A 372 2.90 24.95 15.87
N ASP A 373 3.29 24.82 17.14
CA ASP A 373 2.87 25.75 18.20
C ASP A 373 3.41 27.17 17.96
N ASN A 374 4.67 27.29 17.53
CA ASN A 374 5.27 28.58 17.17
C ASN A 374 4.56 29.23 15.98
N VAL A 375 4.29 28.47 14.92
CA VAL A 375 3.54 28.97 13.75
C VAL A 375 2.13 29.40 14.15
N LYS A 376 1.47 28.64 15.02
CA LYS A 376 0.14 28.99 15.53
C LYS A 376 0.17 30.33 16.28
N LEU A 377 1.15 30.54 17.15
CA LEU A 377 1.33 31.81 17.85
C LEU A 377 1.61 32.98 16.90
N ASP A 378 2.44 32.79 15.88
CA ASP A 378 2.72 33.81 14.86
C ASP A 378 1.44 34.17 14.08
N VAL A 379 0.69 33.17 13.61
CA VAL A 379 -0.59 33.38 12.90
C VAL A 379 -1.62 34.11 13.79
N GLU A 380 -1.73 33.74 15.07
CA GLU A 380 -2.62 34.42 16.02
C GLU A 380 -2.20 35.86 16.28
N SER A 381 -0.90 36.16 16.29
CA SER A 381 -0.39 37.53 16.42
C SER A 381 -0.76 38.37 15.18
N ARG A 382 -0.51 37.85 13.97
CA ARG A 382 -0.84 38.51 12.70
C ARG A 382 -2.34 38.74 12.55
N ARG A 383 -3.17 37.79 13.00
CA ARG A 383 -4.63 37.94 13.02
C ARG A 383 -5.05 39.14 13.88
N ARG A 384 -4.50 39.26 15.09
CA ARG A 384 -4.80 40.39 16.00
C ARG A 384 -4.39 41.73 15.38
N ASP A 385 -3.23 41.80 14.72
CA ASP A 385 -2.77 43.00 14.03
C ASP A 385 -3.69 43.39 12.87
N LEU A 386 -4.13 42.40 12.07
CA LEU A 386 -5.09 42.64 10.98
C LEU A 386 -6.44 43.12 11.49
N GLU A 387 -6.94 42.55 12.59
CA GLU A 387 -8.18 43.01 13.24
C GLU A 387 -8.06 44.45 13.74
N ALA A 388 -6.92 44.81 14.33
CA ALA A 388 -6.67 46.19 14.76
C ALA A 388 -6.64 47.16 13.57
N ARG A 389 -6.03 46.75 12.44
CA ARG A 389 -6.03 47.54 11.19
C ARG A 389 -7.44 47.67 10.61
N GLN A 390 -8.21 46.58 10.61
CA GLN A 390 -9.58 46.57 10.11
C GLN A 390 -10.45 47.57 10.88
N ARG A 391 -10.39 47.58 12.22
CA ARG A 391 -11.12 48.57 13.04
C ARG A 391 -10.71 50.01 12.74
N LYS A 392 -9.42 50.26 12.46
CA LYS A 392 -8.97 51.60 12.05
C LYS A 392 -9.56 52.02 10.70
N VAL A 393 -9.61 51.10 9.74
CA VAL A 393 -10.23 51.37 8.43
C VAL A 393 -11.72 51.64 8.58
N GLU A 394 -12.43 50.84 9.38
CA GLU A 394 -13.86 51.04 9.67
C GLU A 394 -14.13 52.42 10.29
N ALA A 395 -13.28 52.86 11.22
CA ALA A 395 -13.39 54.20 11.82
C ALA A 395 -13.19 55.32 10.77
N LEU A 396 -12.20 55.17 9.88
CA LEU A 396 -11.97 56.13 8.80
C LEU A 396 -13.13 56.18 7.79
N VAL A 397 -13.70 55.02 7.44
CA VAL A 397 -14.88 54.95 6.56
C VAL A 397 -16.06 55.68 7.20
N ALA A 398 -16.32 55.46 8.49
CA ALA A 398 -17.39 56.17 9.20
C ALA A 398 -17.17 57.70 9.22
N GLU A 399 -15.92 58.16 9.35
CA GLU A 399 -15.58 59.59 9.27
C GLU A 399 -15.80 60.15 7.85
N VAL A 400 -15.39 59.42 6.82
CA VAL A 400 -15.64 59.78 5.41
C VAL A 400 -17.14 59.86 5.12
N ASP A 401 -17.93 58.92 5.62
CA ASP A 401 -19.39 58.91 5.46
C ASP A 401 -20.03 60.13 6.16
N ALA A 402 -19.56 60.47 7.36
CA ALA A 402 -20.03 61.66 8.09
C ALA A 402 -19.68 62.96 7.34
N ILE A 403 -18.46 63.08 6.81
CA ILE A 403 -18.03 64.23 5.99
C ILE A 403 -18.86 64.30 4.71
N THR A 404 -19.11 63.16 4.06
CA THR A 404 -19.92 63.07 2.84
C THR A 404 -21.34 63.54 3.11
N SER A 405 -21.98 63.05 4.16
CA SER A 405 -23.32 63.46 4.60
C SER A 405 -23.40 64.97 4.89
N LYS A 406 -22.42 65.50 5.64
CA LYS A 406 -22.32 66.95 5.91
C LYS A 406 -22.16 67.77 4.63
N THR A 407 -21.36 67.29 3.68
CA THR A 407 -21.14 67.95 2.39
C THR A 407 -22.42 67.98 1.55
N MET A 408 -23.19 66.89 1.52
CA MET A 408 -24.49 66.86 0.83
C MET A 408 -25.47 67.87 1.46
N SER A 409 -25.58 67.89 2.79
CA SER A 409 -26.46 68.83 3.49
C SER A 409 -26.08 70.30 3.21
N ILE A 410 -24.79 70.63 3.17
CA ILE A 410 -24.32 71.97 2.79
C ILE A 410 -24.66 72.29 1.33
N LYS A 411 -24.47 71.34 0.40
CA LYS A 411 -24.84 71.54 -1.01
C LYS A 411 -26.34 71.78 -1.17
N GLU A 412 -27.18 71.01 -0.49
CA GLU A 412 -28.64 71.19 -0.48
C GLU A 412 -29.04 72.54 0.10
N ALA A 413 -28.48 72.94 1.24
CA ALA A 413 -28.73 74.25 1.84
C ALA A 413 -28.25 75.40 0.93
N GLY A 414 -27.11 75.22 0.25
CA GLY A 414 -26.58 76.17 -0.74
C GLY A 414 -27.50 76.29 -1.96
N ALA A 415 -27.99 75.17 -2.49
CA ALA A 415 -28.95 75.13 -3.59
C ALA A 415 -30.26 75.84 -3.21
N ALA A 416 -30.76 75.60 -2.00
CA ALA A 416 -31.95 76.28 -1.47
C ALA A 416 -31.75 77.80 -1.37
N LYS A 417 -30.60 78.27 -0.88
CA LYS A 417 -30.27 79.72 -0.81
C LYS A 417 -30.12 80.37 -2.19
N LEU A 418 -29.52 79.65 -3.16
CA LEU A 418 -29.44 80.10 -4.55
C LEU A 418 -30.83 80.26 -5.15
N GLN A 419 -31.72 79.29 -4.92
CA GLN A 419 -33.11 79.36 -5.39
C GLN A 419 -33.89 80.50 -4.72
N GLU A 420 -33.68 80.75 -3.42
CA GLU A 420 -34.27 81.90 -2.73
C GLU A 420 -33.78 83.24 -3.31
N SER A 421 -32.48 83.33 -3.61
CA SER A 421 -31.88 84.54 -4.20
C SER A 421 -32.37 84.77 -5.64
N ASP A 422 -32.50 83.70 -6.44
CA ASP A 422 -33.08 83.76 -7.78
C ASP A 422 -34.55 84.22 -7.75
N ASN A 423 -35.33 83.71 -6.79
CA ASN A 423 -36.70 84.16 -6.56
C ASN A 423 -36.77 85.63 -6.15
N LYS A 424 -35.89 86.10 -5.26
CA LYS A 424 -35.79 87.53 -4.89
C LYS A 424 -35.39 88.40 -6.08
N ALA A 425 -34.44 87.96 -6.90
CA ALA A 425 -34.04 88.68 -8.11
C ALA A 425 -35.22 88.81 -9.09
N LYS A 426 -35.98 87.73 -9.31
CA LYS A 426 -37.21 87.76 -10.12
C LYS A 426 -38.25 88.74 -9.56
N GLU A 427 -38.43 88.78 -8.24
CA GLU A 427 -39.35 89.72 -7.59
C GLU A 427 -38.88 91.18 -7.73
N ILE A 428 -37.59 91.46 -7.56
CA ILE A 428 -37.03 92.80 -7.80
C ILE A 428 -37.25 93.21 -9.26
N VAL A 429 -36.98 92.32 -10.23
CA VAL A 429 -37.24 92.60 -11.65
C VAL A 429 -38.72 92.91 -11.88
N LYS A 430 -39.63 92.20 -11.21
CA LYS A 430 -41.08 92.46 -11.29
C LYS A 430 -41.44 93.82 -10.69
N GLN A 431 -40.87 94.18 -9.54
CA GLN A 431 -41.07 95.49 -8.91
C GLN A 431 -40.53 96.63 -9.78
N VAL A 432 -39.33 96.48 -10.35
CA VAL A 432 -38.73 97.45 -11.28
C VAL A 432 -39.61 97.62 -12.52
N ARG A 433 -40.13 96.53 -13.09
CA ARG A 433 -41.09 96.61 -14.21
C ARG A 433 -42.36 97.36 -13.83
N SER A 434 -42.91 97.12 -12.64
CA SER A 434 -44.08 97.83 -12.12
C SER A 434 -43.79 99.32 -11.92
N TYR A 435 -42.63 99.66 -11.34
CA TYR A 435 -42.20 101.04 -11.16
C TYR A 435 -42.00 101.78 -12.49
N LEU A 436 -41.36 101.13 -13.48
CA LEU A 436 -41.23 101.66 -14.83
C LEU A 436 -42.57 101.87 -15.53
N PHE A 437 -43.55 100.99 -15.26
CA PHE A 437 -44.91 101.14 -15.79
C PHE A 437 -45.62 102.35 -15.15
N LEU A 438 -45.55 102.47 -13.82
CA LEU A 438 -46.11 103.60 -13.09
C LEU A 438 -45.46 104.93 -13.48
N SER A 439 -44.12 104.98 -13.58
CA SER A 439 -43.39 106.19 -13.98
C SER A 439 -43.71 106.60 -15.42
N ARG A 440 -43.85 105.65 -16.35
CA ARG A 440 -44.38 105.94 -17.70
C ARG A 440 -45.78 106.53 -17.65
N SER A 441 -46.66 106.03 -16.78
CA SER A 441 -48.00 106.60 -16.63
C SER A 441 -47.96 108.03 -16.08
N VAL A 442 -47.09 108.31 -15.09
CA VAL A 442 -46.92 109.65 -14.53
C VAL A 442 -46.33 110.62 -15.55
N TYR A 443 -45.34 110.20 -16.34
CA TYR A 443 -44.80 111.01 -17.44
C TYR A 443 -45.85 111.34 -18.50
N ALA A 444 -46.77 110.40 -18.79
CA ALA A 444 -47.90 110.66 -19.67
C ALA A 444 -48.88 111.67 -19.07
N SER A 445 -49.15 111.60 -17.75
CA SER A 445 -50.00 112.55 -17.03
C SER A 445 -49.41 113.97 -16.99
N VAL A 446 -48.10 114.10 -16.74
CA VAL A 446 -47.40 115.40 -16.69
C VAL A 446 -47.31 116.04 -18.09
N SER A 447 -47.17 115.24 -19.15
CA SER A 447 -47.29 115.77 -20.53
C SER A 447 -48.69 116.34 -20.80
N LEU A 448 -49.74 115.70 -20.28
CA LEU A 448 -51.11 116.18 -20.40
C LEU A 448 -51.34 117.48 -19.60
N GLU A 449 -50.76 117.60 -18.40
CA GLU A 449 -50.83 118.85 -17.61
C GLU A 449 -50.10 120.01 -18.29
N PHE A 450 -49.01 119.76 -19.01
CA PHE A 450 -48.32 120.80 -19.79
C PHE A 450 -49.16 121.28 -20.98
N GLU A 451 -49.88 120.38 -21.65
CA GLU A 451 -50.86 120.75 -22.69
C GLU A 451 -52.02 121.58 -22.12
N ILE A 452 -52.57 121.18 -20.97
CA ILE A 452 -53.66 121.90 -20.28
C ILE A 452 -53.20 123.30 -19.82
N SER A 453 -51.99 123.44 -19.31
CA SER A 453 -51.42 124.74 -18.91
C SER A 453 -51.26 125.70 -20.10
N SER A 454 -50.92 125.19 -21.29
CA SER A 454 -50.88 126.01 -22.51
C SER A 454 -52.27 126.51 -22.94
N VAL A 455 -53.32 125.69 -22.74
CA VAL A 455 -54.71 126.03 -23.08
C VAL A 455 -55.27 127.07 -22.09
N VAL A 456 -54.98 126.94 -20.79
CA VAL A 456 -55.42 127.89 -19.76
C VAL A 456 -54.83 129.29 -20.00
N SER A 457 -53.56 129.38 -20.41
CA SER A 457 -52.92 130.65 -20.80
C SER A 457 -53.62 131.33 -21.98
N GLN A 458 -54.04 130.58 -23.00
CA GLN A 458 -54.79 131.13 -24.14
C GLN A 458 -56.22 131.60 -23.77
N THR A 459 -56.86 130.97 -22.80
CA THR A 459 -58.20 131.39 -22.32
C THR A 459 -58.16 132.64 -21.43
N SER A 460 -57.10 132.81 -20.61
CA SER A 460 -56.90 134.00 -19.78
C SER A 460 -56.74 135.28 -20.61
N ALA A 461 -56.01 135.20 -21.73
CA ALA A 461 -55.85 136.31 -22.67
C ALA A 461 -57.17 136.75 -23.33
N LYS A 462 -58.09 135.82 -23.61
CA LYS A 462 -59.39 136.10 -24.23
C LYS A 462 -60.39 136.75 -23.25
N ILE A 463 -60.36 136.38 -21.96
CA ILE A 463 -61.24 136.94 -20.93
C ILE A 463 -60.84 138.40 -20.59
N SER A 464 -59.53 138.73 -20.64
CA SER A 464 -59.05 140.11 -20.44
C SER A 464 -59.51 141.09 -21.54
N ALA A 465 -59.66 140.62 -22.78
CA ALA A 465 -60.16 141.42 -23.90
C ALA A 465 -61.65 141.76 -23.78
N ILE A 466 -62.46 140.85 -23.23
CA ILE A 466 -63.91 141.04 -23.03
C ILE A 466 -64.19 142.06 -21.91
N PHE A 467 -63.39 142.06 -20.84
CA PHE A 467 -63.55 143.02 -19.74
C PHE A 467 -63.23 144.47 -20.14
N LYS A 468 -62.29 144.70 -21.07
CA LYS A 468 -61.96 146.05 -21.57
C LYS A 468 -63.07 146.67 -22.44
N LEU A 469 -63.86 145.86 -23.16
CA LEU A 469 -64.98 146.34 -23.98
C LEU A 469 -66.22 146.72 -23.14
N SER A 470 -66.49 145.99 -22.05
CA SER A 470 -67.64 146.27 -21.18
C SER A 470 -67.48 147.53 -20.32
N TRP A 471 -66.25 147.90 -19.92
CA TRP A 471 -66.01 149.11 -19.12
C TRP A 471 -66.15 150.42 -19.94
N GLY A 472 -65.86 150.38 -21.25
CA GLY A 472 -66.01 151.53 -22.15
C GLY A 472 -67.47 151.92 -22.45
N LEU A 473 -68.40 150.95 -22.44
CA LEU A 473 -69.83 151.18 -22.68
C LEU A 473 -70.56 151.72 -21.44
N LEU A 474 -70.07 151.43 -20.22
CA LEU A 474 -70.68 151.91 -18.98
C LEU A 474 -70.37 153.39 -18.69
N LEU A 475 -69.21 153.90 -19.14
CA LEU A 475 -68.82 155.31 -19.00
C LEU A 475 -69.54 156.25 -19.99
N ARG A 476 -69.94 155.77 -21.17
CA ARG A 476 -70.75 156.56 -22.13
C ARG A 476 -72.21 156.74 -21.72
N ARG A 477 -72.78 155.83 -20.91
CA ARG A 477 -74.18 155.94 -20.41
C ARG A 477 -74.34 156.92 -19.23
N LYS A 478 -73.27 157.25 -18.50
CA LYS A 478 -73.31 158.22 -17.38
C LYS A 478 -73.08 159.68 -17.80
N PHE A 479 -72.64 159.95 -19.03
CA PHE A 479 -72.37 161.32 -19.51
C PHE A 479 -73.56 161.93 -20.30
N LEU A 480 -74.49 161.13 -20.85
CA LEU A 480 -75.63 161.62 -21.64
C LEU A 480 -76.95 161.84 -20.87
N LYS A 481 -76.99 161.64 -19.55
CA LYS A 481 -78.20 161.88 -18.72
C LYS A 481 -78.08 163.12 -17.80
N ARG A 482 -77.07 163.98 -18.01
CA ARG A 482 -76.84 165.23 -17.25
C ARG A 482 -76.89 166.52 -18.09
N VAL A 483 -77.25 166.47 -19.38
CA VAL A 483 -77.15 167.62 -20.31
C VAL A 483 -78.50 168.01 -20.96
N THR A 484 -79.62 167.38 -20.60
CA THR A 484 -80.95 167.68 -21.19
C THR A 484 -82.04 167.73 -20.12
N ASP A 485 -81.92 168.63 -19.13
CA ASP A 485 -83.04 169.09 -18.28
C ASP A 485 -82.64 170.30 -17.42
N THR A 486 -82.19 171.40 -18.03
CA THR A 486 -82.43 172.79 -17.58
C THR A 486 -81.83 173.76 -18.59
N PHE A 487 -82.56 174.09 -19.66
CA PHE A 487 -82.59 175.45 -20.22
C PHE A 487 -83.64 175.56 -21.32
N CYS A 488 -84.86 175.91 -20.92
CA CYS A 488 -85.92 176.66 -21.62
C CYS A 488 -87.16 176.50 -20.73
N TYR A 489 -87.90 177.49 -20.29
CA TYR A 489 -87.93 178.93 -20.47
C TYR A 489 -89.01 179.37 -19.47
N ARG A 490 -88.90 180.54 -18.87
CA ARG A 490 -90.10 181.25 -18.40
C ARG A 490 -90.02 182.63 -19.03
N ILE A 491 -91.03 183.02 -19.81
CA ILE A 491 -91.73 184.31 -19.71
C ILE A 491 -92.98 184.29 -20.62
N SER A 492 -94.14 184.09 -19.98
CA SER A 492 -95.47 184.71 -20.19
C SER A 492 -96.59 183.69 -19.96
N LEU A 493 -97.37 183.91 -18.89
CA LEU A 493 -98.51 183.14 -18.33
C LEU A 493 -98.18 181.82 -17.59
#